data_AF-A0A2E1H8T5-F1
#
_entry.id   AF-A0A2E1H8T5-F1
#
_cell.length_a   1.000
_cell.length_b   1.000
_cell.length_c   1.000
_cell.angle_alpha   90.00
_cell.angle_beta   90.00
_cell.angle_gamma   90.00
#
_symmetry.space_group_name_H-M   'P 1'
#
loop_
_entity.id
_entity.type
_entity.pdbx_description
1 polymer ?
#
loop_
_entity_poly.entity_id
_entity_poly.type
_entity_poly.pdbx_seq_one_letter_code
_entity_poly.pdbx_strand_id
1 'polypeptide(L)'
;MTFQPASLSPVEAAPQPATGAEAGAAVIVLRPVRSDASPPTPPLAAGGGSPELRDAEVAGELLRQLEVQRRLCAALEAIADALPDNLDTQHTLHVARLIGPTIRRAHAFEEKTVFPLLEAHFATRPELSATLERLHFEHWEDESFAEELAEKLVDAVMRVASRRRGERPKAGPAVRFAAIEPAHAPGADGRHAQADPQAEALGYMLRGFFEGLRRHIAFEEEHLVPLLATAGQGRVTP
;
A
#
# COMPACT_ATOMS: atom_id res chain seq x y z
N MET A 1 -37.00 48.86 53.01
CA MET A 1 -35.73 48.24 52.55
C MET A 1 -36.10 47.14 51.56
N THR A 2 -35.98 47.45 50.28
CA THR A 2 -36.36 46.62 49.14
C THR A 2 -35.25 45.59 48.88
N PHE A 3 -35.58 44.31 48.95
CA PHE A 3 -34.65 43.21 48.68
C PHE A 3 -34.88 42.73 47.24
N GLN A 4 -33.83 42.78 46.43
CA GLN A 4 -33.83 42.44 45.01
C GLN A 4 -33.18 41.05 44.85
N PRO A 5 -33.81 40.06 44.19
CA PRO A 5 -33.18 38.77 43.96
C PRO A 5 -32.27 38.79 42.73
N ALA A 6 -31.08 38.21 42.87
CA ALA A 6 -30.07 38.09 41.83
C ALA A 6 -30.49 37.08 40.75
N SER A 7 -30.21 37.46 39.50
CA SER A 7 -30.46 36.72 38.26
C SER A 7 -29.50 35.52 38.11
N LEU A 8 -30.06 34.35 37.79
CA LEU A 8 -29.31 33.14 37.43
C LEU A 8 -28.85 33.26 35.97
N SER A 9 -27.53 33.15 35.74
CA SER A 9 -26.96 33.00 34.39
C SER A 9 -27.00 31.54 33.93
N PRO A 10 -27.14 31.25 32.63
CA PRO A 10 -27.31 29.90 32.14
C PRO A 10 -25.98 29.16 31.92
N VAL A 11 -26.10 27.83 32.02
CA VAL A 11 -25.12 26.75 31.88
C VAL A 11 -24.17 26.91 30.69
N GLU A 12 -22.87 26.76 30.97
CA GLU A 12 -21.77 26.65 30.02
C GLU A 12 -21.89 25.32 29.24
N ALA A 13 -22.13 25.41 27.94
CA ALA A 13 -22.20 24.26 27.04
C ALA A 13 -20.79 23.82 26.61
N ALA A 14 -20.50 22.53 26.78
CA ALA A 14 -19.27 21.89 26.32
C ALA A 14 -19.06 22.02 24.80
N PRO A 15 -17.82 22.15 24.31
CA PRO A 15 -17.55 22.24 22.87
C PRO A 15 -17.74 20.88 22.20
N GLN A 16 -18.51 20.86 21.11
CA GLN A 16 -18.62 19.71 20.20
C GLN A 16 -17.36 19.60 19.32
N PRO A 17 -16.95 18.38 18.91
CA PRO A 17 -15.81 18.18 18.03
C PRO A 17 -16.11 18.67 16.62
N ALA A 18 -15.21 19.48 16.08
CA ALA A 18 -15.27 19.95 14.70
C ALA A 18 -15.14 18.77 13.72
N THR A 19 -16.11 18.72 12.83
CA THR A 19 -16.22 17.85 11.67
C THR A 19 -15.14 18.15 10.62
N GLY A 20 -14.61 17.08 10.02
CA GLY A 20 -14.22 17.03 8.60
C GLY A 20 -13.24 18.09 8.10
N ALA A 21 -11.96 17.72 8.04
CA ALA A 21 -11.02 18.32 7.10
C ALA A 21 -10.28 17.18 6.38
N GLU A 22 -10.48 17.13 5.07
CA GLU A 22 -9.87 16.18 4.15
C GLU A 22 -8.33 16.20 4.28
N ALA A 23 -7.74 15.05 4.55
CA ALA A 23 -6.31 14.83 4.44
C ALA A 23 -5.94 14.70 2.95
N GLY A 24 -5.99 15.82 2.23
CA GLY A 24 -5.47 15.94 0.88
C GLY A 24 -3.95 15.80 0.89
N ALA A 25 -3.44 14.88 0.08
CA ALA A 25 -2.02 14.64 -0.15
C ALA A 25 -1.28 15.94 -0.50
N ALA A 26 -0.52 16.49 0.45
CA ALA A 26 0.41 17.58 0.19
C ALA A 26 1.68 16.99 -0.43
N VAL A 27 1.76 17.05 -1.76
CA VAL A 27 2.96 16.74 -2.53
C VAL A 27 4.02 17.81 -2.24
N ILE A 28 5.04 17.48 -1.46
CA ILE A 28 6.21 18.36 -1.24
C ILE A 28 7.16 18.14 -2.41
N VAL A 29 7.15 19.08 -3.36
CA VAL A 29 8.04 19.05 -4.53
C VAL A 29 9.45 19.52 -4.12
N LEU A 30 10.35 18.57 -3.89
CA LEU A 30 11.79 18.85 -3.78
C LEU A 30 12.35 19.14 -5.19
N ARG A 31 12.66 20.42 -5.50
CA ARG A 31 13.26 20.82 -6.80
C ARG A 31 14.76 20.48 -6.85
N PRO A 32 15.28 19.89 -7.94
CA PRO A 32 16.71 19.73 -8.12
C PRO A 32 17.37 21.02 -8.65
N VAL A 33 18.46 21.44 -8.01
CA VAL A 33 19.38 22.48 -8.50
C VAL A 33 20.30 21.86 -9.56
N ARG A 34 20.36 22.46 -10.75
CA ARG A 34 21.36 22.11 -11.78
C ARG A 34 22.63 22.92 -11.55
N SER A 35 23.79 22.27 -11.60
CA SER A 35 25.08 22.96 -11.68
C SER A 35 26.01 22.27 -12.68
N ASP A 36 26.58 23.09 -13.56
CA ASP A 36 27.40 22.77 -14.71
C ASP A 36 28.88 22.85 -14.29
N ALA A 37 29.61 21.73 -14.22
CA ALA A 37 31.07 21.70 -14.09
C ALA A 37 31.66 20.30 -14.33
N SER A 38 32.75 20.27 -15.12
CA SER A 38 33.55 19.10 -15.55
C SER A 38 34.28 18.38 -14.40
N PRO A 39 34.64 17.08 -14.50
CA PRO A 39 35.11 16.30 -13.36
C PRO A 39 36.65 16.34 -13.20
N PRO A 40 37.19 16.28 -11.96
CA PRO A 40 38.56 15.87 -11.73
C PRO A 40 38.66 14.34 -11.53
N THR A 41 39.72 13.75 -12.07
CA THR A 41 40.10 12.32 -11.93
C THR A 41 40.47 11.94 -10.49
N PRO A 42 40.08 10.74 -9.98
CA PRO A 42 40.39 10.33 -8.61
C PRO A 42 41.74 9.60 -8.51
N PRO A 43 42.45 9.68 -7.36
CA PRO A 43 43.54 8.78 -7.04
C PRO A 43 43.02 7.50 -6.34
N LEU A 44 43.73 6.42 -6.63
CA LEU A 44 43.48 5.05 -6.18
C LEU A 44 43.93 4.86 -4.72
N ALA A 45 43.05 4.42 -3.80
CA ALA A 45 43.46 3.80 -2.53
C ALA A 45 42.33 2.95 -1.90
N ALA A 46 42.74 1.88 -1.21
CA ALA A 46 41.96 0.69 -0.84
C ALA A 46 41.41 0.69 0.60
N GLY A 47 40.45 -0.22 0.86
CA GLY A 47 40.39 -0.92 2.17
C GLY A 47 39.23 -0.61 3.12
N GLY A 48 38.07 -0.22 2.59
CA GLY A 48 36.79 -0.08 3.29
C GLY A 48 35.85 0.52 2.26
N GLY A 49 34.71 -0.11 1.98
CA GLY A 49 33.81 0.39 0.94
C GLY A 49 33.59 1.89 1.15
N SER A 50 34.04 2.72 0.21
CA SER A 50 33.90 4.18 0.30
C SER A 50 32.44 4.51 0.67
N PRO A 51 32.16 5.56 1.46
CA PRO A 51 30.79 5.94 1.81
C PRO A 51 29.86 5.97 0.58
N GLU A 52 30.39 6.43 -0.54
CA GLU A 52 29.74 6.43 -1.86
C GLU A 52 29.35 5.03 -2.38
N LEU A 53 30.19 4.02 -2.19
CA LEU A 53 29.89 2.63 -2.55
C LEU A 53 28.78 2.07 -1.66
N ARG A 54 28.78 2.40 -0.36
CA ARG A 54 27.73 1.99 0.58
C ARG A 54 26.38 2.63 0.23
N ASP A 55 26.37 3.92 -0.10
CA ASP A 55 25.14 4.64 -0.49
C ASP A 55 24.54 4.06 -1.78
N ALA A 56 25.39 3.74 -2.77
CA ALA A 56 24.96 3.10 -4.01
C ALA A 56 24.41 1.67 -3.80
N GLU A 57 25.02 0.89 -2.89
CA GLU A 57 24.53 -0.45 -2.51
C GLU A 57 23.16 -0.36 -1.82
N VAL A 58 22.97 0.61 -0.92
CA VAL A 58 21.69 0.85 -0.23
C VAL A 58 20.62 1.29 -1.23
N ALA A 59 20.93 2.20 -2.15
CA ALA A 59 20.02 2.59 -3.22
C ALA A 59 19.62 1.42 -4.12
N GLY A 60 20.59 0.55 -4.45
CA GLY A 60 20.35 -0.67 -5.23
C GLY A 60 19.44 -1.67 -4.52
N GLU A 61 19.57 -1.86 -3.20
CA GLU A 61 18.65 -2.69 -2.41
C GLU A 61 17.26 -2.04 -2.28
N LEU A 62 17.17 -0.72 -2.07
CA LEU A 62 15.88 -0.02 -2.04
C LEU A 62 15.10 -0.27 -3.34
N LEU A 63 15.75 -0.06 -4.50
CA LEU A 63 15.13 -0.33 -5.82
C LEU A 63 14.67 -1.79 -5.98
N ARG A 64 15.40 -2.75 -5.41
CA ARG A 64 14.98 -4.17 -5.41
C ARG A 64 13.75 -4.39 -4.52
N GLN A 65 13.67 -3.76 -3.34
CA GLN A 65 12.47 -3.85 -2.51
C GLN A 65 11.26 -3.23 -3.21
N LEU A 66 11.41 -2.05 -3.82
CA LEU A 66 10.36 -1.38 -4.59
C LEU A 66 9.80 -2.28 -5.70
N GLU A 67 10.67 -2.95 -6.46
CA GLU A 67 10.25 -3.88 -7.50
C GLU A 67 9.46 -5.09 -6.95
N VAL A 68 9.85 -5.62 -5.78
CA VAL A 68 9.09 -6.69 -5.13
C VAL A 68 7.71 -6.21 -4.71
N GLN A 69 7.59 -4.99 -4.18
CA GLN A 69 6.30 -4.40 -3.83
C GLN A 69 5.43 -4.15 -5.09
N ARG A 70 6.01 -3.68 -6.20
CA ARG A 70 5.26 -3.52 -7.48
C ARG A 70 4.67 -4.83 -7.98
N ARG A 71 5.42 -5.93 -7.87
CA ARG A 71 4.91 -7.27 -8.22
C ARG A 71 3.78 -7.71 -7.31
N LEU A 72 3.85 -7.39 -6.01
CA LEU A 72 2.75 -7.62 -5.08
C LEU A 72 1.51 -6.83 -5.51
N CYS A 73 1.63 -5.54 -5.84
CA CYS A 73 0.52 -4.72 -6.35
C CYS A 73 -0.14 -5.34 -7.58
N ALA A 74 0.66 -5.80 -8.56
CA ALA A 74 0.13 -6.46 -9.75
C ALA A 74 -0.64 -7.76 -9.42
N ALA A 75 -0.16 -8.55 -8.46
CA ALA A 75 -0.85 -9.75 -8.01
C ALA A 75 -2.18 -9.43 -7.30
N LEU A 76 -2.20 -8.38 -6.45
CA LEU A 76 -3.41 -7.93 -5.76
C LEU A 76 -4.46 -7.39 -6.73
N GLU A 77 -4.03 -6.64 -7.75
CA GLU A 77 -4.89 -6.14 -8.82
C GLU A 77 -5.51 -7.29 -9.63
N ALA A 78 -4.72 -8.30 -10.01
CA ALA A 78 -5.23 -9.49 -10.68
C ALA A 78 -6.26 -10.25 -9.84
N ILE A 79 -6.08 -10.31 -8.52
CA ILE A 79 -7.07 -10.88 -7.60
C ILE A 79 -8.34 -10.01 -7.58
N ALA A 80 -8.21 -8.69 -7.52
CA ALA A 80 -9.34 -7.76 -7.51
C ALA A 80 -10.19 -7.85 -8.78
N ASP A 81 -9.57 -8.06 -9.94
CA ASP A 81 -10.24 -8.23 -11.23
C ASP A 81 -10.89 -9.60 -11.41
N ALA A 82 -10.43 -10.62 -10.65
CA ALA A 82 -10.96 -11.97 -10.70
C ALA A 82 -12.16 -12.22 -9.76
N LEU A 83 -12.47 -11.27 -8.87
CA LEU A 83 -13.61 -11.36 -7.95
C LEU A 83 -14.97 -11.24 -8.69
N PRO A 84 -16.04 -11.90 -8.20
CA PRO A 84 -16.05 -12.92 -7.15
C PRO A 84 -15.76 -14.34 -7.63
N ASP A 85 -15.99 -14.64 -8.91
CA ASP A 85 -16.22 -16.03 -9.36
C ASP A 85 -14.96 -16.73 -9.91
N ASN A 86 -13.98 -15.96 -10.38
CA ASN A 86 -12.81 -16.48 -11.09
C ASN A 86 -11.53 -16.50 -10.25
N LEU A 87 -11.67 -16.55 -8.91
CA LEU A 87 -10.51 -16.65 -8.03
C LEU A 87 -9.75 -17.97 -8.21
N ASP A 88 -8.44 -17.85 -8.45
CA ASP A 88 -7.48 -18.92 -8.22
C ASP A 88 -7.19 -19.01 -6.71
N THR A 89 -7.83 -19.98 -6.05
CA THR A 89 -7.73 -20.16 -4.60
C THR A 89 -6.30 -20.41 -4.11
N GLN A 90 -5.47 -21.11 -4.89
CA GLN A 90 -4.11 -21.41 -4.48
C GLN A 90 -3.24 -20.17 -4.58
N HIS A 91 -3.35 -19.44 -5.70
CA HIS A 91 -2.63 -18.20 -5.89
C HIS A 91 -3.05 -17.15 -4.86
N THR A 92 -4.35 -16.97 -4.61
CA THR A 92 -4.86 -16.01 -3.61
C THR A 92 -4.36 -16.32 -2.20
N LEU A 93 -4.36 -17.58 -1.77
CA LEU A 93 -3.81 -17.96 -0.46
C LEU A 93 -2.29 -17.74 -0.37
N HIS A 94 -1.57 -17.95 -1.47
CA HIS A 94 -0.15 -17.67 -1.53
C HIS A 94 0.11 -16.17 -1.37
N VAL A 95 -0.58 -15.32 -2.14
CA VAL A 95 -0.46 -13.87 -2.05
C VAL A 95 -0.83 -13.38 -0.64
N ALA A 96 -1.94 -13.84 -0.07
CA ALA A 96 -2.35 -13.47 1.29
C ALA A 96 -1.25 -13.69 2.34
N ARG A 97 -0.48 -14.77 2.22
CA ARG A 97 0.66 -15.07 3.11
C ARG A 97 1.90 -14.21 2.86
N LEU A 98 2.01 -13.63 1.67
CA LEU A 98 3.17 -12.84 1.26
C LEU A 98 3.02 -11.34 1.54
N ILE A 99 1.80 -10.79 1.62
CA ILE A 99 1.56 -9.35 1.79
C ILE A 99 2.32 -8.84 3.03
N GLY A 100 1.94 -9.28 4.23
CA GLY A 100 2.55 -8.81 5.48
C GLY A 100 4.08 -8.92 5.52
N PRO A 101 4.68 -10.10 5.27
CA PRO A 101 6.14 -10.24 5.25
C PRO A 101 6.86 -9.42 4.16
N THR A 102 6.19 -9.08 3.07
CA THR A 102 6.78 -8.24 2.01
C THR A 102 6.84 -6.79 2.43
N ILE A 103 5.73 -6.26 2.95
CA ILE A 103 5.63 -4.88 3.43
C ILE A 103 6.58 -4.65 4.61
N ARG A 104 6.48 -5.48 5.66
CA ARG A 104 7.36 -5.36 6.84
C ARG A 104 8.85 -5.40 6.53
N ARG A 105 9.25 -6.18 5.52
CA ARG A 105 10.67 -6.28 5.14
C ARG A 105 11.14 -5.00 4.45
N ALA A 106 10.31 -4.39 3.61
CA ALA A 106 10.63 -3.14 2.95
C ALA A 106 10.74 -2.00 3.98
N HIS A 107 9.67 -1.79 4.77
CA HIS A 107 9.66 -0.78 5.83
C HIS A 107 10.80 -0.95 6.83
N ALA A 108 11.07 -2.19 7.28
CA ALA A 108 12.18 -2.44 8.19
C ALA A 108 13.55 -2.15 7.55
N PHE A 109 13.71 -2.33 6.23
CA PHE A 109 14.93 -1.95 5.54
C PHE A 109 15.06 -0.42 5.48
N GLU A 110 13.99 0.27 5.13
CA GLU A 110 13.94 1.73 5.09
C GLU A 110 14.26 2.33 6.46
N GLU A 111 13.55 1.94 7.51
CA GLU A 111 13.69 2.49 8.85
C GLU A 111 15.02 2.18 9.52
N LYS A 112 15.59 1.00 9.26
CA LYS A 112 16.84 0.57 9.92
C LYS A 112 18.08 0.93 9.11
N THR A 113 17.92 1.27 7.84
CA THR A 113 19.05 1.47 6.92
C THR A 113 18.95 2.76 6.14
N VAL A 114 17.84 3.00 5.42
CA VAL A 114 17.71 4.15 4.53
C VAL A 114 17.53 5.44 5.32
N PHE A 115 16.58 5.49 6.26
CA PHE A 115 16.26 6.70 7.01
C PHE A 115 17.45 7.18 7.85
N PRO A 116 18.13 6.33 8.65
CA PRO A 116 19.30 6.77 9.41
C PRO A 116 20.45 7.26 8.51
N LEU A 117 20.58 6.68 7.31
CA LEU A 117 21.59 7.11 6.33
C LEU A 117 21.26 8.48 5.75
N LEU A 118 20.00 8.71 5.37
CA LEU A 118 19.54 10.01 4.87
C LEU A 118 19.64 11.10 5.94
N GLU A 119 19.27 10.81 7.19
CA GLU A 119 19.43 11.74 8.31
C GLU A 119 20.89 12.13 8.54
N ALA A 120 21.81 11.15 8.45
CA ALA A 120 23.24 11.43 8.61
C ALA A 120 23.78 12.34 7.49
N HIS A 121 23.36 12.11 6.24
CA HIS A 121 23.82 12.89 5.09
C HIS A 121 23.20 14.28 4.99
N PHE A 122 21.97 14.45 5.49
CA PHE A 122 21.19 15.68 5.35
C PHE A 122 20.75 16.27 6.70
N ALA A 123 21.58 16.14 7.73
CA ALA A 123 21.30 16.57 9.10
C ALA A 123 20.90 18.06 9.24
N THR A 124 21.23 18.90 8.27
CA THR A 124 20.88 20.32 8.24
C THR A 124 19.52 20.63 7.61
N ARG A 125 18.77 19.61 7.14
CA ARG A 125 17.47 19.75 6.48
C ARG A 125 16.32 19.24 7.37
N PRO A 126 15.76 20.09 8.25
CA PRO A 126 14.68 19.67 9.16
C PRO A 126 13.42 19.19 8.43
N GLU A 127 13.17 19.65 7.21
CA GLU A 127 12.03 19.23 6.39
C GLU A 127 12.14 17.75 5.98
N LEU A 128 13.36 17.23 5.78
CA LEU A 128 13.57 15.82 5.47
C LEU A 128 13.25 14.96 6.68
N SER A 129 13.75 15.31 7.87
CA SER A 129 13.45 14.57 9.11
C SER A 129 11.94 14.51 9.36
N ALA A 130 11.22 15.61 9.20
CA ALA A 130 9.75 15.62 9.32
C ALA A 130 9.06 14.71 8.29
N THR A 131 9.62 14.61 7.08
CA THR A 131 9.11 13.70 6.03
C THR A 131 9.35 12.24 6.39
N LEU A 132 10.54 11.90 6.91
CA LEU A 132 10.88 10.54 7.32
C LEU A 132 10.06 10.08 8.53
N GLU A 133 9.84 10.96 9.51
CA GLU A 133 8.93 10.68 10.64
C GLU A 133 7.50 10.41 10.16
N ARG A 134 7.00 11.20 9.22
CA ARG A 134 5.67 10.97 8.64
C ARG A 134 5.59 9.61 7.94
N LEU A 135 6.58 9.26 7.11
CA LEU A 135 6.63 7.95 6.44
C LEU A 135 6.60 6.80 7.44
N HIS A 136 7.33 6.92 8.56
CA HIS A 136 7.31 5.91 9.62
C HIS A 136 5.90 5.67 10.19
N PHE A 137 5.09 6.73 10.35
CA PHE A 137 3.69 6.55 10.76
C PHE A 137 2.83 5.93 9.66
N GLU A 138 3.03 6.33 8.40
CA GLU A 138 2.34 5.72 7.25
C GLU A 138 2.66 4.22 7.14
N HIS A 139 3.90 3.81 7.40
CA HIS A 139 4.31 2.40 7.42
C HIS A 139 3.52 1.57 8.44
N TRP A 140 3.28 2.13 9.62
CA TRP A 140 2.50 1.46 10.66
C TRP A 140 1.04 1.24 10.23
N GLU A 141 0.44 2.24 9.59
CA GLU A 141 -0.91 2.14 9.03
C GLU A 141 -0.97 1.10 7.90
N ASP A 142 -0.01 1.14 6.97
CA ASP A 142 0.08 0.21 5.83
C ASP A 142 0.31 -1.24 6.29
N GLU A 143 1.13 -1.45 7.32
CA GLU A 143 1.33 -2.79 7.91
C GLU A 143 0.05 -3.33 8.55
N SER A 144 -0.69 -2.50 9.29
CA SER A 144 -1.97 -2.92 9.87
C SER A 144 -2.99 -3.25 8.77
N PHE A 145 -3.04 -2.44 7.71
CA PHE A 145 -3.96 -2.67 6.60
C PHE A 145 -3.59 -3.94 5.81
N ALA A 146 -2.29 -4.20 5.62
CA ALA A 146 -1.80 -5.41 4.99
C ALA A 146 -2.26 -6.70 5.71
N GLU A 147 -2.27 -6.68 7.05
CA GLU A 147 -2.73 -7.82 7.87
C GLU A 147 -4.23 -8.04 7.74
N GLU A 148 -5.02 -6.97 7.84
CA GLU A 148 -6.48 -7.07 7.64
C GLU A 148 -6.80 -7.60 6.23
N LEU A 149 -6.13 -7.08 5.21
CA LEU A 149 -6.32 -7.49 3.83
C LEU A 149 -6.02 -8.98 3.62
N ALA A 150 -4.93 -9.47 4.23
CA ALA A 150 -4.57 -10.88 4.17
C ALA A 150 -5.67 -11.79 4.76
N GLU A 151 -6.27 -11.40 5.89
CA GLU A 151 -7.40 -12.14 6.47
C GLU A 151 -8.61 -12.17 5.54
N LYS A 152 -8.97 -11.02 4.95
CA LYS A 152 -10.13 -10.95 4.03
C LYS A 152 -9.94 -11.78 2.76
N LEU A 153 -8.71 -11.90 2.27
CA LEU A 153 -8.38 -12.81 1.16
C LEU A 153 -8.58 -14.27 1.52
N VAL A 154 -8.19 -14.69 2.73
CA VAL A 154 -8.43 -16.06 3.23
C VAL A 154 -9.93 -16.32 3.34
N ASP A 155 -10.69 -15.38 3.91
CA ASP A 155 -12.14 -15.49 4.03
C ASP A 155 -12.82 -15.62 2.65
N ALA A 156 -12.37 -14.85 1.66
CA ALA A 156 -12.89 -14.95 0.29
C ALA A 156 -12.66 -16.34 -0.32
N VAL A 157 -11.46 -16.91 -0.14
CA VAL A 157 -11.16 -18.25 -0.62
C VAL A 157 -12.06 -19.30 0.05
N MET A 158 -12.28 -19.20 1.37
CA MET A 158 -13.16 -20.13 2.10
C MET A 158 -14.62 -20.02 1.63
N ARG A 159 -15.08 -18.81 1.31
CA ARG A 159 -16.42 -18.58 0.74
C ARG A 159 -16.57 -19.21 -0.64
N VAL A 160 -15.63 -18.98 -1.56
CA VAL A 160 -15.64 -19.57 -2.90
C VAL A 160 -15.62 -21.11 -2.83
N ALA A 161 -14.78 -21.68 -1.96
CA ALA A 161 -14.72 -23.13 -1.75
C ALA A 161 -16.05 -23.71 -1.22
N SER A 162 -16.75 -22.97 -0.36
CA SER A 162 -18.05 -23.37 0.19
C SER A 162 -19.16 -23.32 -0.86
N ARG A 163 -19.19 -22.27 -1.70
CA ARG A 163 -20.15 -22.15 -2.83
C ARG A 163 -19.99 -23.28 -3.84
N ARG A 164 -18.76 -23.54 -4.29
CA ARG A 164 -18.44 -24.65 -5.21
C ARG A 164 -18.85 -26.03 -4.66
N ARG A 165 -18.83 -26.20 -3.34
CA ARG A 165 -19.29 -27.44 -2.68
C ARG A 165 -20.82 -27.55 -2.66
N GLY A 166 -21.53 -26.44 -2.48
CA GLY A 166 -22.99 -26.39 -2.50
C GLY A 166 -23.58 -26.56 -3.91
N GLU A 167 -22.89 -26.08 -4.94
CA GLU A 167 -23.29 -26.20 -6.34
C GLU A 167 -22.97 -27.56 -6.97
N ARG A 168 -22.08 -28.36 -6.38
CA ARG A 168 -21.82 -29.73 -6.86
C ARG A 168 -23.14 -30.52 -6.80
N PRO A 169 -23.69 -30.97 -7.96
CA PRO A 169 -24.94 -31.69 -7.97
C PRO A 169 -24.81 -32.93 -7.10
N LYS A 170 -25.74 -33.13 -6.15
CA LYS A 170 -25.85 -34.41 -5.44
C LYS A 170 -26.03 -35.48 -6.51
N ALA A 171 -25.15 -36.49 -6.53
CA ALA A 171 -25.31 -37.65 -7.40
C ALA A 171 -26.65 -38.33 -7.05
N GLY A 172 -27.71 -37.96 -7.77
CA GLY A 172 -28.96 -38.69 -7.78
C GLY A 172 -28.74 -40.05 -8.46
N PRO A 173 -29.55 -41.07 -8.14
CA PRO A 173 -29.44 -42.37 -8.81
C PRO A 173 -29.56 -42.18 -10.32
N ALA A 174 -28.69 -42.83 -11.08
CA ALA A 174 -28.62 -42.71 -12.54
C ALA A 174 -30.00 -42.97 -13.19
N VAL A 175 -30.68 -41.89 -13.59
CA VAL A 175 -31.91 -41.99 -14.36
C VAL A 175 -31.53 -42.24 -15.82
N ARG A 176 -32.08 -43.32 -16.36
CA ARG A 176 -31.88 -43.77 -17.74
C ARG A 176 -32.32 -42.71 -18.74
N PHE A 177 -31.55 -42.64 -19.83
CA PHE A 177 -31.79 -41.85 -21.05
C PHE A 177 -33.27 -41.69 -21.40
N ALA A 178 -33.72 -40.43 -21.53
CA ALA A 178 -34.98 -40.08 -22.19
C ALA A 178 -34.76 -38.89 -23.14
N ALA A 179 -35.34 -39.07 -24.33
CA ALA A 179 -35.55 -38.23 -25.51
C ALA A 179 -35.01 -36.78 -25.59
N ILE A 180 -34.46 -36.50 -26.77
CA ILE A 180 -34.03 -35.18 -27.28
C ILE A 180 -35.29 -34.37 -27.66
N GLU A 181 -35.45 -33.18 -27.08
CA GLU A 181 -36.37 -32.13 -27.53
C GLU A 181 -35.56 -30.86 -27.88
N PRO A 182 -35.99 -30.04 -28.86
CA PRO A 182 -35.16 -29.01 -29.46
C PRO A 182 -35.14 -27.70 -28.67
N ALA A 183 -34.03 -27.00 -28.85
CA ALA A 183 -33.63 -25.77 -28.19
C ALA A 183 -34.62 -24.61 -28.33
N HIS A 184 -34.90 -23.94 -27.20
CA HIS A 184 -35.49 -22.61 -27.16
C HIS A 184 -34.42 -21.57 -26.81
N ALA A 185 -34.46 -20.43 -27.51
CA ALA A 185 -33.44 -19.38 -27.60
C ALA A 185 -33.10 -18.70 -26.26
N PRO A 186 -31.91 -18.06 -26.14
CA PRO A 186 -31.53 -17.33 -24.93
C PRO A 186 -32.27 -15.99 -24.87
N GLY A 187 -33.15 -15.86 -23.87
CA GLY A 187 -33.66 -14.57 -23.44
C GLY A 187 -32.52 -13.70 -22.91
N ALA A 188 -32.37 -12.52 -23.49
CA ALA A 188 -31.50 -11.46 -23.03
C ALA A 188 -32.10 -10.83 -21.75
N ASP A 189 -32.06 -11.56 -20.65
CA ASP A 189 -32.30 -10.97 -19.34
C ASP A 189 -30.98 -10.37 -18.87
N GLY A 190 -30.87 -9.05 -19.00
CA GLY A 190 -29.88 -8.18 -18.37
C GLY A 190 -30.00 -8.21 -16.85
N ARG A 191 -29.87 -9.40 -16.26
CA ARG A 191 -29.52 -9.57 -14.87
C ARG A 191 -28.14 -8.98 -14.72
N HIS A 192 -28.08 -7.71 -14.29
CA HIS A 192 -26.98 -7.29 -13.43
C HIS A 192 -26.85 -8.40 -12.40
N ALA A 193 -25.82 -9.24 -12.55
CA ALA A 193 -25.49 -10.26 -11.58
C ALA A 193 -25.49 -9.53 -10.24
N GLN A 194 -26.42 -9.90 -9.35
CA GLN A 194 -26.56 -9.25 -8.05
C GLN A 194 -25.18 -9.29 -7.42
N ALA A 195 -24.53 -8.13 -7.36
CA ALA A 195 -23.13 -8.07 -6.95
C ALA A 195 -23.02 -8.60 -5.52
N ASP A 196 -22.06 -9.49 -5.29
CA ASP A 196 -21.79 -10.03 -3.96
C ASP A 196 -21.20 -8.90 -3.10
N PRO A 197 -21.93 -8.34 -2.12
CA PRO A 197 -21.48 -7.13 -1.42
C PRO A 197 -20.16 -7.34 -0.67
N GLN A 198 -19.87 -8.59 -0.27
CA GLN A 198 -18.61 -8.93 0.38
C GLN A 198 -17.44 -8.98 -0.61
N ALA A 199 -17.70 -9.36 -1.87
CA ALA A 199 -16.71 -9.32 -2.92
C ALA A 199 -16.45 -7.89 -3.39
N GLU A 200 -17.49 -7.05 -3.45
CA GLU A 200 -17.33 -5.61 -3.73
C GLU A 200 -16.49 -4.93 -2.64
N ALA A 201 -16.80 -5.17 -1.36
CA ALA A 201 -16.04 -4.63 -0.25
C ALA A 201 -14.56 -5.06 -0.29
N LEU A 202 -14.29 -6.34 -0.56
CA LEU A 202 -12.91 -6.82 -0.73
C LEU A 202 -12.22 -6.18 -1.95
N GLY A 203 -12.94 -6.05 -3.07
CA GLY A 203 -12.43 -5.38 -4.27
C GLY A 203 -12.11 -3.91 -4.03
N TYR A 204 -12.85 -3.22 -3.16
CA TYR A 204 -12.55 -1.86 -2.71
C TYR A 204 -11.31 -1.81 -1.82
N MET A 205 -11.20 -2.72 -0.84
CA MET A 205 -10.02 -2.81 0.03
C MET A 205 -8.73 -3.09 -0.76
N LEU A 206 -8.79 -4.03 -1.71
CA LEU A 206 -7.65 -4.35 -2.58
C LEU A 206 -7.18 -3.13 -3.36
N ARG A 207 -8.11 -2.40 -4.01
CA ARG A 207 -7.81 -1.18 -4.78
C ARG A 207 -7.20 -0.10 -3.91
N GLY A 208 -7.81 0.18 -2.75
CA GLY A 208 -7.27 1.15 -1.80
C GLY A 208 -5.83 0.81 -1.38
N PHE A 209 -5.56 -0.47 -1.08
CA PHE A 209 -4.25 -0.92 -0.67
C PHE A 209 -3.20 -0.81 -1.78
N PHE A 210 -3.43 -1.41 -2.97
CA PHE A 210 -2.40 -1.41 -4.01
C PHE A 210 -2.21 -0.03 -4.66
N GLU A 211 -3.24 0.82 -4.71
CA GLU A 211 -3.11 2.21 -5.17
C GLU A 211 -2.36 3.07 -4.16
N GLY A 212 -2.61 2.87 -2.87
CA GLY A 212 -1.82 3.46 -1.79
C GLY A 212 -0.35 3.08 -1.89
N LEU A 213 -0.07 1.78 -1.97
CA LEU A 213 1.28 1.26 -2.07
C LEU A 213 1.99 1.72 -3.35
N ARG A 214 1.29 1.85 -4.49
CA ARG A 214 1.87 2.43 -5.72
C ARG A 214 2.28 3.89 -5.54
N ARG A 215 1.50 4.69 -4.82
CA ARG A 215 1.85 6.09 -4.50
C ARG A 215 3.05 6.15 -3.56
N HIS A 216 3.11 5.25 -2.59
CA HIS A 216 4.26 5.11 -1.69
C HIS A 216 5.54 4.78 -2.47
N ILE A 217 5.51 3.72 -3.29
CA ILE A 217 6.64 3.31 -4.15
C ILE A 217 7.09 4.47 -5.07
N ALA A 218 6.15 5.20 -5.67
CA ALA A 218 6.48 6.34 -6.54
C ALA A 218 7.18 7.44 -5.75
N PHE A 219 6.71 7.75 -4.54
CA PHE A 219 7.37 8.71 -3.66
C PHE A 219 8.82 8.31 -3.35
N GLU A 220 9.04 7.06 -2.95
CA GLU A 220 10.39 6.57 -2.61
C GLU A 220 11.34 6.60 -3.81
N GLU A 221 10.85 6.19 -4.99
CA GLU A 221 11.61 6.21 -6.23
C GLU A 221 11.95 7.63 -6.70
N GLU A 222 11.00 8.57 -6.58
CA GLU A 222 11.16 9.94 -7.07
C GLU A 222 11.93 10.84 -6.07
N HIS A 223 11.94 10.50 -4.79
CA HIS A 223 12.49 11.37 -3.75
C HIS A 223 13.62 10.73 -2.92
N LEU A 224 13.46 9.50 -2.43
CA LEU A 224 14.48 8.89 -1.56
C LEU A 224 15.66 8.32 -2.36
N VAL A 225 15.38 7.63 -3.48
CA VAL A 225 16.44 7.07 -4.35
C VAL A 225 17.39 8.17 -4.87
N PRO A 226 16.93 9.33 -5.37
CA PRO A 226 17.83 10.40 -5.78
C PRO A 226 18.63 11.00 -4.63
N LEU A 227 18.07 11.09 -3.42
CA LEU A 227 18.81 11.58 -2.25
C LEU A 227 19.97 10.64 -1.89
N LEU A 228 19.76 9.31 -1.95
CA LEU A 228 20.83 8.33 -1.76
C LEU A 228 21.90 8.45 -2.86
N ALA A 229 21.48 8.64 -4.12
CA ALA A 229 22.41 8.77 -5.25
C ALA A 229 23.24 10.06 -5.19
N THR A 230 22.71 11.15 -4.61
CA THR A 230 23.42 12.42 -4.43
C THR A 230 24.29 12.47 -3.18
N ALA A 231 23.88 11.79 -2.10
CA ALA A 231 24.71 11.60 -0.92
C ALA A 231 26.05 10.91 -1.26
N GLY A 232 26.00 9.88 -2.11
CA GLY A 232 27.18 9.17 -2.59
C GLY A 232 28.03 9.91 -3.61
N GLN A 233 27.76 11.19 -3.92
CA GLN A 233 28.56 12.01 -4.85
C GLN A 233 29.32 13.15 -4.15
N GLY A 234 29.33 13.18 -2.81
CA GLY A 234 30.04 14.20 -2.03
C GLY A 234 29.52 15.63 -2.24
N ARG A 235 28.36 15.82 -2.87
CA ARG A 235 27.73 17.13 -3.11
C ARG A 235 26.73 17.46 -2.02
N VAL A 236 27.23 17.68 -0.81
CA VAL A 236 26.53 18.51 0.18
C VAL A 236 26.85 19.96 -0.17
N THR A 237 26.14 20.55 -1.12
CA THR A 237 26.13 22.02 -1.23
C THR A 237 25.10 22.57 -0.24
N PRO A 238 25.48 23.54 0.61
CA PRO A 238 24.60 24.16 1.60
C PRO A 238 23.38 24.84 0.98
#